data_AF-A0A3M7M0N0-F1
#
_entry.id   AF-A0A3M7M0N0-F1
#
_cell.length_a   1.000
_cell.length_b   1.000
_cell.length_c   1.000
_cell.angle_alpha   90.00
_cell.angle_beta   90.00
_cell.angle_gamma   90.00
#
_symmetry.space_group_name_H-M   'P 1'
#
loop_
_entity.id
_entity.type
_entity.pdbx_description
1 polymer ?
#
loop_
_entity_poly.entity_id
_entity_poly.type
_entity_poly.pdbx_seq_one_letter_code
_entity_poly.pdbx_strand_id
1 'polypeptide(L)'
;MSHDTPASLLKLAASLQKIGTDLAAVGATLAAAAASLEQEAANVAWANAQRWGVDVQVAVRAGPPHGFGQQGQGTGGGEVVVNGVKK
;
A
#
# COMPACT_ATOMS: atom_id res chain seq x y z
N MET A 1 36.16 29.23 -22.88
CA MET A 1 34.71 28.95 -23.04
C MET A 1 34.53 27.45 -22.88
N SER A 2 33.69 27.02 -21.94
CA SER A 2 33.54 25.64 -21.46
C SER A 2 33.38 24.61 -22.60
N HIS A 3 34.32 23.68 -22.72
CA HIS A 3 34.25 22.52 -23.61
C HIS A 3 33.66 21.28 -22.89
N ASP A 4 33.42 21.38 -21.58
CA ASP A 4 33.00 20.26 -20.71
C ASP A 4 31.48 20.18 -20.47
N THR A 5 30.72 21.19 -20.92
CA THR A 5 29.28 21.28 -20.66
C THR A 5 28.48 20.13 -21.29
N PRO A 6 28.69 19.75 -22.57
CA PRO A 6 27.94 18.63 -23.16
C PRO A 6 28.25 17.28 -22.50
N ALA A 7 29.52 17.01 -22.18
CA ALA A 7 29.93 15.79 -21.51
C ALA A 7 29.36 15.69 -20.08
N SER A 8 29.28 16.82 -19.37
CA SER A 8 28.69 16.89 -18.03
C SER A 8 27.18 16.64 -18.04
N LEU A 9 26.46 17.16 -19.03
CA LEU A 9 25.03 16.89 -19.21
C LEU A 9 24.74 15.42 -19.54
N LEU A 10 25.56 14.79 -20.39
CA LEU A 10 25.44 13.36 -20.69
C LEU A 10 25.68 12.48 -19.45
N LYS A 11 26.70 12.81 -18.64
CA LYS A 11 26.95 12.12 -17.37
C LYS A 11 25.78 12.28 -16.41
N LEU A 12 25.22 13.49 -16.29
CA LEU A 12 24.06 13.75 -15.45
C LEU A 12 22.84 12.94 -15.91
N ALA A 13 22.56 12.90 -17.22
CA ALA A 13 21.46 12.11 -17.77
C ALA A 13 21.62 10.61 -17.46
N ALA A 14 22.83 10.06 -17.60
CA ALA A 14 23.10 8.67 -17.25
C ALA A 14 22.91 8.39 -15.75
N SER A 15 23.35 9.31 -14.88
CA SER A 15 23.14 9.20 -13.43
C SER A 15 21.66 9.25 -13.06
N LEU A 16 20.88 10.16 -13.67
CA LEU A 16 19.44 10.27 -13.44
C LEU A 16 18.71 9.00 -13.92
N GLN A 17 19.08 8.46 -15.08
CA GLN A 17 18.54 7.20 -15.58
C GLN A 17 18.78 6.06 -14.59
N LYS A 18 20.00 5.94 -14.07
CA LYS A 18 20.35 4.92 -13.08
C LYS A 18 19.58 5.09 -11.78
N ILE A 19 19.46 6.31 -11.28
CA ILE A 19 18.66 6.60 -10.07
C ILE A 19 17.19 6.24 -10.31
N GLY A 20 16.64 6.54 -11.48
CA GLY A 20 15.28 6.17 -11.85
C GLY A 20 15.05 4.67 -11.85
N THR A 21 15.99 3.89 -12.40
CA THR A 21 15.90 2.41 -12.37
C THR A 21 16.03 1.85 -10.97
N ASP A 22 16.96 2.38 -10.16
CA ASP A 22 17.18 1.94 -8.78
C ASP A 22 15.94 2.24 -7.92
N LEU A 23 15.31 3.42 -8.09
CA LEU A 23 14.08 3.80 -7.39
C LEU A 23 12.90 2.88 -7.76
N ALA A 24 12.74 2.54 -9.03
CA ALA A 24 11.69 1.62 -9.47
C ALA A 24 11.85 0.23 -8.84
N ALA A 25 13.09 -0.26 -8.73
CA ALA A 25 13.38 -1.53 -8.07
C ALA A 25 13.03 -1.50 -6.58
N VAL A 26 13.42 -0.44 -5.87
CA VAL A 26 13.05 -0.25 -4.44
C VAL A 26 11.53 -0.17 -4.27
N GLY A 27 10.84 0.54 -5.17
CA GLY A 27 9.38 0.63 -5.15
C GLY A 27 8.70 -0.74 -5.28
N ALA A 28 9.21 -1.62 -6.15
CA ALA A 28 8.71 -2.98 -6.29
C ALA A 28 8.94 -3.81 -5.02
N THR A 29 10.11 -3.70 -4.38
CA THR A 29 10.40 -4.37 -3.10
C THR A 29 9.47 -3.87 -1.98
N LEU A 30 9.22 -2.57 -1.91
CA LEU A 30 8.30 -1.99 -0.93
C LEU A 30 6.87 -2.49 -1.13
N ALA A 31 6.40 -2.55 -2.38
CA ALA A 31 5.07 -3.07 -2.69
C ALA A 31 4.93 -4.56 -2.28
N ALA A 32 5.95 -5.38 -2.50
CA ALA A 32 5.97 -6.76 -2.06
C ALA A 32 5.93 -6.88 -0.53
N ALA A 33 6.72 -6.07 0.18
CA ALA A 33 6.73 -6.06 1.64
C ALA A 33 5.37 -5.63 2.23
N ALA A 34 4.70 -4.64 1.61
CA ALA A 34 3.36 -4.22 2.02
C ALA A 34 2.34 -5.36 1.86
N ALA A 35 2.37 -6.08 0.73
CA ALA A 35 1.51 -7.23 0.50
C ALA A 35 1.75 -8.35 1.54
N SER A 36 3.01 -8.63 1.91
CA SER A 36 3.32 -9.58 2.97
C SER A 36 2.78 -9.14 4.34
N LEU A 37 2.90 -7.85 4.68
CA LEU A 37 2.38 -7.31 5.93
C LEU A 37 0.84 -7.38 6.00
N GLU A 38 0.15 -7.09 4.90
CA GLU A 38 -1.31 -7.24 4.80
C GLU A 38 -1.73 -8.70 5.03
N GLN A 39 -1.00 -9.66 4.45
CA GLN A 39 -1.26 -11.08 4.65
C GLN A 39 -1.00 -11.52 6.10
N GLU A 40 0.09 -11.06 6.73
CA GLU A 40 0.37 -11.32 8.14
C GLU A 40 -0.71 -10.75 9.05
N ALA A 41 -1.18 -9.51 8.78
CA ALA A 41 -2.27 -8.90 9.53
C ALA A 41 -3.57 -9.72 9.42
N ALA A 42 -3.89 -10.22 8.23
CA ALA A 42 -5.03 -11.11 8.02
C ALA A 42 -4.88 -12.44 8.79
N ASN A 43 -3.70 -13.05 8.77
CA ASN A 43 -3.41 -14.28 9.52
C ASN A 43 -3.56 -14.08 11.04
N VAL A 44 -3.04 -12.97 11.57
CA VAL A 44 -3.16 -12.62 13.00
C VAL A 44 -4.61 -12.38 13.38
N ALA A 45 -5.37 -11.65 12.54
CA ALA A 45 -6.79 -11.43 12.79
C ALA A 45 -7.58 -12.75 12.80
N TRP A 46 -7.32 -13.65 11.86
CA TRP A 46 -7.94 -14.97 11.80
C TRP A 46 -7.60 -15.83 13.03
N ALA A 47 -6.33 -15.89 13.43
CA ALA A 47 -5.92 -16.61 14.63
C ALA A 47 -6.59 -16.06 15.90
N ASN A 48 -6.73 -14.73 16.01
CA ASN A 48 -7.44 -14.10 17.12
C ASN A 48 -8.96 -14.39 17.08
N ALA A 49 -9.56 -14.40 15.89
CA ALA A 49 -10.96 -14.76 15.65
C ALA A 49 -11.30 -16.16 16.18
N GLN A 50 -10.48 -17.15 15.81
CA GLN A 50 -10.63 -18.53 16.24
C GLN A 50 -10.58 -18.69 17.76
N ARG A 51 -9.71 -17.92 18.46
CA ARG A 51 -9.58 -17.98 19.92
C ARG A 51 -10.81 -17.47 20.65
N TRP A 52 -11.61 -16.61 20.02
CA TRP A 52 -12.81 -16.02 20.62
C TRP A 52 -14.12 -16.64 20.10
N GLY A 53 -14.05 -17.58 19.15
CA GLY A 53 -15.25 -18.20 18.55
C GLY A 53 -16.08 -17.23 17.71
N VAL A 54 -15.46 -16.16 17.20
CA VAL A 54 -16.09 -15.13 16.36
C VAL A 54 -15.42 -15.14 15.00
N ASP A 55 -16.17 -14.97 13.91
CA ASP A 55 -15.62 -14.82 12.57
C ASP A 55 -15.20 -13.35 12.36
N VAL A 56 -13.91 -13.10 12.06
CA VAL A 56 -13.38 -11.73 11.87
C VAL A 56 -13.08 -11.53 10.39
N GLN A 57 -13.87 -10.67 9.74
CA GLN A 57 -13.57 -10.16 8.41
C GLN A 57 -12.76 -8.87 8.52
N VAL A 58 -11.50 -8.88 8.09
CA VAL A 58 -10.67 -7.68 7.99
C VAL A 58 -10.85 -7.07 6.60
N ALA A 59 -11.57 -5.96 6.51
CA ALA A 59 -11.64 -5.17 5.29
C ALA A 59 -10.38 -4.29 5.16
N VAL A 60 -9.37 -4.78 4.44
CA VAL A 60 -8.25 -3.94 4.00
C VAL A 60 -8.71 -3.20 2.74
N ARG A 61 -8.80 -1.87 2.80
CA ARG A 61 -9.20 -1.04 1.65
C ARG A 61 -8.09 -1.04 0.60
N ALA A 62 -8.09 -2.02 -0.29
CA ALA A 62 -7.33 -2.00 -1.53
C ALA A 62 -8.17 -1.28 -2.61
N GLY A 63 -7.92 0.01 -2.84
CA GLY A 63 -8.57 0.77 -3.92
C GLY A 63 -7.69 1.93 -4.39
N PRO A 64 -7.61 2.23 -5.70
CA PRO A 64 -6.76 3.29 -6.23
C PRO A 64 -7.13 4.67 -5.65
N PRO A 65 -6.19 5.63 -5.58
CA PRO A 65 -6.45 6.95 -5.02
C PRO A 65 -7.27 7.78 -6.03
N HIS A 66 -8.57 7.51 -6.12
CA HIS A 66 -9.48 8.37 -6.84
C HIS A 66 -9.98 9.47 -5.91
N GLY A 67 -9.41 10.66 -6.13
CA GLY A 67 -10.15 11.92 -6.19
C GLY A 67 -10.75 12.43 -4.88
N PHE A 68 -10.14 13.48 -4.33
CA PHE A 68 -10.86 14.46 -3.53
C PHE A 68 -12.07 14.98 -4.31
N GLY A 69 -13.28 14.59 -3.91
CA GLY A 69 -14.50 15.18 -4.45
C GLY A 69 -15.54 14.16 -4.89
N GLN A 70 -16.18 13.49 -3.94
CA GLN A 70 -17.61 13.25 -4.03
C GLN A 70 -18.16 13.00 -2.62
N GLN A 71 -18.76 14.04 -2.04
CA GLN A 71 -19.75 13.87 -0.98
C GLN A 71 -20.96 13.18 -1.62
N GLY A 72 -21.15 11.91 -1.28
CA GLY A 72 -22.23 11.09 -1.80
C GLY A 72 -22.43 9.85 -0.95
N GLN A 73 -22.98 10.07 0.25
CA GLN A 73 -23.80 9.13 1.01
C GLN A 73 -23.35 7.66 1.06
N GLY A 74 -22.59 7.33 2.11
CA GLY A 74 -22.28 5.95 2.48
C GLY A 74 -21.54 5.91 3.81
N THR A 75 -22.31 5.93 4.90
CA THR A 75 -21.96 5.49 6.26
C THR A 75 -20.46 5.59 6.62
N GLY A 76 -20.01 6.82 6.83
CA GLY A 76 -18.69 7.10 7.37
C GLY A 76 -18.65 6.77 8.86
N GLY A 77 -17.81 5.80 9.22
CA GLY A 77 -17.58 5.34 10.58
C GLY A 77 -17.55 3.83 10.57
N GLY A 78 -16.37 3.25 10.82
CA GLY A 78 -16.18 1.80 10.84
C GLY A 78 -17.09 1.15 11.88
N GLU A 79 -18.28 0.77 11.47
CA GLU A 79 -19.20 -0.02 12.27
C GLU A 79 -18.70 -1.46 12.23
N VAL A 80 -18.07 -1.89 13.33
CA VAL A 80 -17.82 -3.30 13.59
C VAL A 80 -19.15 -3.91 14.02
N VAL A 81 -19.92 -4.43 13.05
CA VAL A 81 -21.15 -5.17 13.35
C VAL A 81 -20.77 -6.52 13.95
N VAL A 82 -20.70 -6.58 15.28
CA VAL A 82 -20.58 -7.86 16.02
C VAL A 82 -21.98 -8.47 16.09
N ASN A 83 -22.34 -9.28 15.10
CA ASN A 83 -23.54 -10.11 15.19
C ASN A 83 -23.32 -11.16 16.29
N GLY A 84 -23.71 -10.82 17.51
CA GLY A 84 -23.76 -11.75 18.64
C GLY A 84 -24.67 -12.93 18.31
N VAL A 85 -24.08 -14.12 18.34
CA VAL A 85 -24.77 -15.40 18.18
C VAL A 85 -25.95 -15.48 19.15
N LYS A 86 -27.17 -15.69 18.63
CA LYS A 86 -28.27 -16.21 19.44
C LYS A 86 -28.11 -17.72 19.55
N LYS A 87 -28.15 -18.20 20.80
CA LYS A 87 -28.10 -19.61 21.25
C LYS A 87 -28.92 -20.56 20.41
#